data_AF-A0A961KWM2-F1
#
_entry.id   AF-A0A961KWM2-F1
#
_cell.length_a   1.000
_cell.length_b   1.000
_cell.length_c   1.000
_cell.angle_alpha   90.00
_cell.angle_beta   90.00
_cell.angle_gamma   90.00
#
_symmetry.space_group_name_H-M   'P 1'
#
loop_
_entity.id
_entity.type
_entity.pdbx_description
1 polymer ?
#
loop_
_entity_poly.entity_id
_entity_poly.type
_entity_poly.pdbx_seq_one_letter_code
_entity_poly.pdbx_strand_id
1 'polypeptide(L)'
;GLLADWIGGVRTLLLGSVLQGLALLLYLPFDGLASLYVVSLIFGLSQGGIVPSYAIIVREYLPAREAGQRIGFVIMATILGMALGGWMSGWIFDATGSYRMAFLNGIAFNLLNVAIMVLVLWRTKGPRPGAAALEPA
;
A
#
# COMPACT_ATOMS: atom_id res chain seq x y z
N GLY A 1 -12.94 -0.38 0.29
CA GLY A 1 -14.19 -0.98 -0.20
C GLY A 1 -14.78 -0.07 -1.24
N LEU A 2 -15.77 0.75 -0.87
CA LEU A 2 -16.48 1.63 -1.81
C LEU A 2 -15.58 2.48 -2.73
N LEU A 3 -14.54 3.13 -2.19
CA LEU A 3 -13.62 3.95 -3.00
C LEU A 3 -12.80 3.11 -4.01
N ALA A 4 -12.46 1.87 -3.68
CA ALA A 4 -11.75 0.95 -4.57
C ALA A 4 -12.64 0.44 -5.70
N ASP A 5 -13.92 0.23 -5.39
CA ASP A 5 -14.93 -0.20 -6.36
C ASP A 5 -15.31 0.93 -7.32
N TRP A 6 -15.21 2.21 -6.91
CA TRP A 6 -15.54 3.38 -7.72
C TRP A 6 -14.38 3.94 -8.56
N ILE A 7 -13.15 3.91 -8.04
CA ILE A 7 -12.01 4.63 -8.63
C ILE A 7 -11.03 3.66 -9.32
N GLY A 8 -11.12 2.36 -9.01
CA GLY A 8 -10.24 1.30 -9.47
C GLY A 8 -9.13 1.01 -8.46
N GLY A 9 -8.84 -0.28 -8.25
CA GLY A 9 -7.97 -0.76 -7.16
C GLY A 9 -6.58 -0.11 -7.13
N VAL A 10 -5.95 0.11 -8.29
CA VAL A 10 -4.60 0.70 -8.35
C VAL A 10 -4.57 2.16 -7.92
N ARG A 11 -5.61 2.95 -8.22
CA ARG A 11 -5.68 4.37 -7.83
C ARG A 11 -5.97 4.52 -6.34
N THR A 12 -6.85 3.68 -5.79
CA THR A 12 -7.13 3.66 -4.36
C THR A 12 -5.92 3.21 -3.54
N LEU A 13 -5.16 2.25 -4.06
CA LEU A 13 -3.89 1.83 -3.48
C LEU A 13 -2.88 2.99 -3.42
N LEU A 14 -2.71 3.72 -4.53
CA LEU A 14 -1.76 4.82 -4.62
C LEU A 14 -2.15 5.98 -3.69
N LEU A 15 -3.43 6.32 -3.63
CA LEU A 15 -3.94 7.36 -2.74
C LEU A 15 -3.75 6.97 -1.27
N GLY A 16 -4.01 5.71 -0.92
CA GLY A 16 -3.78 5.16 0.42
C GLY A 16 -2.31 5.19 0.84
N SER A 17 -1.38 4.79 -0.04
CA SER A 17 0.05 4.79 0.30
C SER A 17 0.62 6.21 0.44
N VAL A 18 0.18 7.16 -0.38
CA VAL A 18 0.60 8.58 -0.26
C VAL A 18 0.12 9.17 1.07
N LEU A 19 -1.14 8.93 1.43
CA LEU A 19 -1.71 9.40 2.69
C LEU A 19 -1.04 8.73 3.90
N GLN A 20 -0.67 7.45 3.77
CA GLN A 20 0.12 6.72 4.77
C GLN A 20 1.52 7.32 4.96
N GLY A 21 2.22 7.66 3.87
CA GLY A 21 3.52 8.32 3.92
C GLY A 21 3.46 9.71 4.58
N LEU A 22 2.42 10.49 4.26
CA LEU A 22 2.13 11.77 4.91
C LEU A 22 1.91 11.61 6.42
N ALA A 23 1.14 10.61 6.84
CA ALA A 23 0.94 10.31 8.25
C ALA A 23 2.25 9.95 8.96
N LEU A 24 3.11 9.14 8.33
CA LEU A 24 4.43 8.81 8.89
C LEU A 24 5.34 10.05 9.03
N LEU A 25 5.30 10.99 8.07
CA LEU A 25 6.02 12.25 8.18
C LEU A 25 5.48 13.12 9.33
N LEU A 26 4.17 13.10 9.56
CA LEU A 26 3.51 13.78 10.68
C LEU A 26 3.82 13.13 12.04
N TYR A 27 4.31 11.89 12.10
CA TYR A 27 4.80 11.33 13.37
C TYR A 27 6.15 11.89 13.80
N LEU A 28 6.93 12.49 12.89
CA LEU A 28 8.29 12.94 13.17
C LEU A 28 8.41 14.23 14.02
N PRO A 29 7.53 15.25 13.84
CA PRO A 29 7.60 16.50 14.60
C PRO A 29 6.56 16.62 15.73
N PHE A 30 5.67 15.64 15.90
CA PHE A 30 4.54 15.73 16.83
C PHE A 30 4.60 14.67 17.94
N ASP A 31 5.05 15.09 19.13
CA ASP A 31 5.30 14.21 20.28
C ASP A 31 4.13 14.14 21.27
N GLY A 32 3.06 14.91 21.04
CA GLY A 32 1.89 15.00 21.91
C GLY A 32 0.91 13.83 21.75
N LEU A 33 0.32 13.35 22.85
CA LEU A 33 -0.70 12.28 22.84
C LEU A 33 -1.87 12.56 21.88
N ALA A 34 -2.37 13.79 21.87
CA ALA A 34 -3.47 14.19 20.98
C ALA A 34 -3.06 14.14 19.49
N SER A 35 -1.87 14.61 19.15
CA SER A 35 -1.35 14.53 17.78
C SER A 35 -1.08 13.09 17.35
N LEU A 36 -0.57 12.23 18.25
CA LEU A 36 -0.38 10.81 17.96
C LEU A 36 -1.72 10.13 17.64
N TYR A 37 -2.80 10.43 18.36
CA TYR A 37 -4.12 9.87 18.04
C TYR A 37 -4.67 10.32 16.68
N VAL A 38 -4.54 11.61 16.35
CA VAL A 38 -5.00 12.14 15.05
C VAL A 38 -4.21 11.52 13.91
N VAL A 39 -2.88 11.43 14.05
CA VAL A 39 -2.03 10.82 13.02
C VAL A 39 -2.31 9.32 12.91
N SER A 40 -2.57 8.62 14.02
CA SER A 40 -2.97 7.20 14.02
C SER A 40 -4.30 6.99 13.29
N LEU A 41 -5.26 7.89 13.48
CA LEU A 41 -6.56 7.83 12.82
C LEU A 41 -6.42 7.99 11.30
N ILE A 42 -5.63 8.98 10.85
CA ILE A 42 -5.35 9.21 9.43
C ILE A 42 -4.62 8.01 8.84
N PHE A 43 -3.60 7.50 9.53
CA PHE A 43 -2.84 6.32 9.12
C PHE A 43 -3.74 5.10 8.99
N GLY A 44 -4.57 4.81 9.99
CA GLY A 44 -5.49 3.68 10.00
C GLY A 44 -6.54 3.76 8.88
N LEU A 45 -7.11 4.94 8.66
CA LEU A 45 -8.08 5.16 7.58
C LEU A 45 -7.44 4.94 6.21
N SER A 46 -6.18 5.38 6.05
CA SER A 46 -5.40 5.19 4.82
C SER A 46 -5.07 3.72 4.58
N GLN A 47 -4.64 3.00 5.63
CA GLN A 47 -4.26 1.59 5.53
C GLN A 47 -5.46 0.68 5.25
N GLY A 48 -6.66 1.02 5.77
CA GLY A 48 -7.89 0.27 5.54
C GLY A 48 -8.30 0.14 4.06
N GLY A 49 -7.87 1.08 3.20
CA GLY A 49 -8.10 1.04 1.76
C GLY A 49 -7.12 0.16 0.98
N ILE A 50 -5.93 -0.07 1.52
CA ILE A 50 -4.81 -0.72 0.81
C ILE A 50 -5.05 -2.23 0.66
N VAL A 51 -5.41 -2.90 1.77
CA VAL A 51 -5.63 -4.36 1.80
C VAL A 51 -6.71 -4.83 0.80
N PRO A 52 -7.92 -4.25 0.76
CA PRO A 52 -8.93 -4.65 -0.22
C PRO A 52 -8.53 -4.30 -1.66
N SER A 53 -7.74 -3.24 -1.86
CA SER A 53 -7.27 -2.85 -3.20
C SER A 53 -6.36 -3.91 -3.82
N TYR A 54 -5.47 -4.55 -3.04
CA TYR A 54 -4.66 -5.67 -3.54
C TYR A 54 -5.51 -6.86 -3.99
N ALA A 55 -6.55 -7.20 -3.22
CA ALA A 55 -7.47 -8.27 -3.59
C ALA A 55 -8.24 -7.95 -4.88
N ILE A 56 -8.67 -6.70 -5.07
CA ILE A 56 -9.35 -6.24 -6.29
C ILE A 56 -8.40 -6.29 -7.49
N ILE A 57 -7.18 -5.77 -7.37
CA ILE A 57 -6.18 -5.78 -8.47
C ILE A 57 -5.89 -7.21 -8.93
N VAL A 58 -5.69 -8.15 -8.00
CA VAL A 58 -5.43 -9.56 -8.36
C VAL A 58 -6.64 -10.17 -9.05
N ARG A 59 -7.87 -9.86 -8.62
CA ARG A 59 -9.10 -10.34 -9.28
C ARG A 59 -9.33 -9.71 -10.66
N GLU A 60 -8.89 -8.48 -10.88
CA GLU A 60 -9.09 -7.74 -12.13
C GLU A 60 -8.07 -8.13 -13.21
N TYR A 61 -6.83 -8.46 -12.82
CA TYR A 61 -5.75 -8.79 -13.76
C TYR A 61 -5.57 -10.29 -14.04
N LEU A 62 -6.25 -11.19 -13.32
CA LEU A 62 -5.99 -12.63 -13.40
C LEU A 62 -7.26 -13.49 -13.57
N PRO A 63 -7.16 -14.65 -14.26
CA PRO A 63 -8.27 -15.56 -14.43
C PRO A 63 -8.81 -16.05 -13.08
N ALA A 64 -10.14 -16.10 -12.92
CA ALA A 64 -10.82 -16.47 -11.69
C ALA A 64 -10.36 -17.82 -11.09
N ARG A 65 -9.89 -18.75 -11.94
CA ARG A 65 -9.40 -20.07 -11.55
C ARG A 65 -8.12 -20.03 -10.69
N GLU A 66 -7.28 -19.01 -10.86
CA GLU A 66 -6.02 -18.85 -10.12
C GLU A 66 -6.05 -17.72 -9.09
N ALA A 67 -7.09 -16.88 -9.12
CA ALA A 67 -7.20 -15.72 -8.26
C ALA A 67 -7.07 -16.07 -6.76
N GLY A 68 -7.67 -17.18 -6.31
CA GLY A 68 -7.60 -17.61 -4.90
C GLY A 68 -6.17 -17.87 -4.40
N GLN A 69 -5.38 -18.64 -5.15
CA GLN A 69 -3.98 -18.93 -4.78
C GLN A 69 -3.11 -17.67 -4.80
N ARG A 70 -3.28 -16.81 -5.81
CA ARG A 70 -2.48 -15.59 -5.96
C ARG A 70 -2.83 -14.54 -4.90
N ILE A 71 -4.12 -14.37 -4.56
CA ILE A 71 -4.55 -13.54 -3.42
C ILE A 71 -3.95 -14.08 -2.13
N GLY A 72 -4.01 -15.40 -1.90
CA GLY A 72 -3.43 -16.04 -0.73
C GLY A 72 -1.93 -15.78 -0.59
N PHE A 73 -1.17 -15.88 -1.69
CA PHE A 73 0.26 -15.58 -1.72
C PHE A 73 0.54 -14.11 -1.40
N VAL A 74 -0.22 -13.18 -1.98
CA VAL A 74 -0.08 -11.73 -1.71
C VAL A 74 -0.37 -11.40 -0.24
N ILE A 75 -1.43 -11.99 0.33
CA ILE A 75 -1.77 -11.81 1.74
C ILE A 75 -0.69 -12.41 2.65
N MET A 76 -0.18 -13.62 2.35
CA MET A 76 0.92 -14.22 3.09
C MET A 76 2.17 -13.33 3.08
N ALA A 77 2.57 -12.83 1.91
CA ALA A 77 3.70 -11.90 1.79
C ALA A 77 3.45 -10.61 2.58
N THR A 78 2.20 -10.11 2.60
CA THR A 78 1.80 -8.94 3.38
C THR A 78 1.96 -9.18 4.87
N ILE A 79 1.46 -10.31 5.38
CA ILE A 79 1.58 -10.70 6.79
C ILE A 79 3.05 -10.85 7.20
N LEU A 80 3.85 -11.49 6.34
CA LEU A 80 5.29 -11.63 6.55
C LEU A 80 5.97 -10.26 6.65
N GLY A 81 5.60 -9.34 5.76
CA GLY A 81 6.07 -7.96 5.78
C GLY A 81 5.68 -7.20 7.05
N MET A 82 4.44 -7.37 7.54
CA MET A 82 4.00 -6.78 8.81
C MET A 82 4.79 -7.32 10.01
N ALA A 83 5.04 -8.62 10.05
CA ALA A 83 5.83 -9.26 11.09
C ALA A 83 7.29 -8.76 11.08
N LEU A 84 7.92 -8.74 9.89
CA LEU A 84 9.28 -8.24 9.72
C LEU A 84 9.39 -6.74 10.05
N GLY A 85 8.41 -5.93 9.65
CA GLY A 85 8.38 -4.50 9.94
C GLY A 85 8.30 -4.20 11.43
N GLY A 86 7.45 -4.93 12.16
CA GLY A 86 7.34 -4.80 13.62
C GLY A 86 8.64 -5.20 14.33
N TRP A 87 9.21 -6.36 13.98
CA TRP A 87 10.46 -6.84 14.57
C TRP A 87 11.65 -5.90 14.28
N MET A 88 11.82 -5.48 13.02
CA MET A 88 12.90 -4.59 12.63
C MET A 88 12.77 -3.22 13.29
N SER A 89 11.56 -2.69 13.46
CA SER A 89 11.32 -1.43 14.18
C SER A 89 11.71 -1.53 15.66
N GLY A 90 11.41 -2.67 16.30
CA GLY A 90 11.84 -2.95 17.68
C GLY A 90 13.36 -3.04 17.78
N TRP A 91 14.00 -3.78 16.87
CA TRP A 91 15.47 -3.89 16.85
C TRP A 91 16.17 -2.54 16.59
N ILE A 92 15.62 -1.71 15.70
CA ILE A 92 16.13 -0.34 15.48
C ILE A 92 16.02 0.48 16.75
N PHE A 93 14.91 0.35 17.49
CA PHE A 93 14.73 1.04 18.77
C PHE A 93 15.75 0.56 19.81
N ASP A 94 15.94 -0.76 19.95
CA ASP A 94 16.92 -1.33 20.88
C ASP A 94 18.35 -0.87 20.55
N ALA A 95 18.67 -0.70 19.27
CA ALA A 95 19.99 -0.26 18.81
C ALA A 95 20.23 1.25 18.91
N THR A 96 19.18 2.09 18.74
CA THR A 96 19.34 3.56 18.66
C THR A 96 18.74 4.33 19.85
N GLY A 97 17.93 3.69 20.68
CA GLY A 97 17.21 4.32 21.79
C GLY A 97 16.17 5.36 21.38
N SER A 98 15.84 5.47 20.08
CA SER A 98 14.93 6.49 19.55
C SER A 98 13.96 5.93 18.51
N TYR A 99 12.66 6.17 18.72
CA TYR A 99 11.60 5.83 17.76
C TYR A 99 11.72 6.58 16.44
N ARG A 100 12.47 7.69 16.41
CA ARG A 100 12.63 8.53 15.23
C ARG A 100 13.31 7.78 14.09
N MET A 101 14.25 6.89 14.39
CA MET A 101 14.90 6.03 13.39
C MET A 101 13.99 4.91 12.89
N ALA A 102 13.11 4.39 13.75
CA ALA A 102 12.08 3.42 13.35
C ALA A 102 11.06 4.06 12.38
N PHE A 103 10.62 5.30 12.65
CA PHE A 103 9.75 6.05 11.74
C PHE A 103 10.43 6.35 10.41
N LEU A 104 11.71 6.75 10.41
CA LEU A 104 12.46 7.00 9.18
C LEU A 104 12.56 5.74 8.30
N ASN A 105 12.79 4.58 8.93
CA ASN A 105 12.79 3.29 8.24
C ASN A 105 11.41 2.99 7.63
N GLY A 106 10.34 3.21 8.38
CA GLY A 106 8.96 3.08 7.89
C GLY A 106 8.67 3.98 6.68
N ILE A 107 9.14 5.23 6.70
CA ILE A 107 9.01 6.17 5.57
C ILE A 107 9.77 5.64 4.35
N ALA A 108 10.99 5.13 4.52
CA ALA A 108 11.77 4.57 3.41
C ALA A 108 11.06 3.38 2.74
N PHE A 109 10.48 2.47 3.53
CA PHE A 109 9.69 1.36 3.00
C PHE A 109 8.40 1.81 2.31
N ASN A 110 7.73 2.84 2.83
CA ASN A 110 6.55 3.42 2.19
C ASN A 110 6.89 4.08 0.84
N LEU A 111 8.01 4.81 0.76
CA LEU A 111 8.51 5.36 -0.50
C LEU A 111 8.85 4.27 -1.53
N LEU A 112 9.47 3.17 -1.08
CA LEU A 112 9.72 2.01 -1.95
C LEU A 112 8.42 1.40 -2.48
N ASN A 113 7.39 1.27 -1.63
CA ASN A 113 6.07 0.81 -2.06
C ASN A 113 5.47 1.72 -3.13
N VAL A 114 5.50 3.05 -2.92
CA VAL A 114 5.02 4.04 -3.90
C VAL A 114 5.80 3.93 -5.22
N ALA A 115 7.12 3.80 -5.17
CA ALA A 115 7.95 3.64 -6.37
C ALA A 115 7.59 2.39 -7.18
N ILE A 116 7.39 1.24 -6.52
CA ILE A 116 6.96 -0.01 -7.16
C ILE A 116 5.60 0.17 -7.84
N MET A 117 4.63 0.79 -7.14
CA MET A 117 3.30 1.03 -7.70
C MET A 117 3.33 1.95 -8.92
N VAL A 118 4.10 3.03 -8.86
CA VAL A 118 4.28 3.96 -10.00
C VAL A 118 4.89 3.21 -11.19
N LEU A 119 5.90 2.37 -10.95
CA LEU A 119 6.51 1.56 -12.00
C LEU A 119 5.53 0.55 -12.61
N VAL A 120 4.72 -0.12 -11.79
CA VAL A 120 3.66 -1.03 -12.26
C VAL A 120 2.66 -0.28 -13.12
N LEU A 121 2.16 0.88 -12.67
CA LEU A 121 1.23 1.73 -13.42
C LEU A 121 1.82 2.20 -14.76
N TRP A 122 3.11 2.51 -14.79
CA TRP A 122 3.77 2.97 -16.01
C TRP A 122 3.95 1.83 -17.01
N ARG A 123 4.21 0.61 -16.52
CA ARG A 123 4.29 -0.61 -17.34
C ARG A 123 2.92 -1.08 -17.86
N THR A 124 1.85 -0.96 -17.09
CA THR A 124 0.49 -1.32 -17.52
C THR A 124 -0.21 -0.27 -18.38
N LYS A 125 0.34 0.96 -18.48
CA LYS A 125 -0.06 1.96 -19.49
C LYS A 125 0.42 1.64 -20.92
N GLY A 126 1.11 0.52 -21.15
CA GLY A 126 1.38 0.03 -22.51
C GLY A 126 0.09 -0.16 -23.31
N PRO A 127 0.09 0.05 -24.64
CA PRO A 127 -1.12 0.05 -25.46
C PRO A 127 -1.92 -1.23 -25.25
N ARG A 128 -3.21 -1.12 -24.89
CA ARG A 128 -4.15 -2.25 -24.87
C ARG A 128 -4.20 -2.84 -26.28
N PRO A 129 -3.66 -4.04 -26.55
CA PRO A 129 -3.90 -4.72 -27.82
C PRO A 129 -5.31 -5.32 -27.70
N GLY A 130 -6.32 -4.66 -28.28
CA GLY A 130 -7.65 -5.27 -28.32
C GLY A 130 -8.86 -4.36 -28.55
N ALA A 131 -8.74 -3.03 -28.56
CA ALA A 131 -9.88 -2.15 -28.82
C ALA A 131 -10.11 -1.85 -30.32
N ALA A 132 -9.38 -2.48 -31.23
CA ALA A 132 -9.42 -2.19 -32.68
C ALA A 132 -10.11 -3.28 -33.52
N ALA A 133 -10.85 -4.22 -32.91
CA ALA A 133 -11.42 -5.35 -33.65
C ALA A 133 -12.88 -5.64 -33.24
N LEU A 134 -13.76 -4.63 -33.27
CA LEU A 134 -15.21 -4.84 -33.32
C LEU A 134 -15.88 -3.76 -34.18
N GLU A 135 -15.42 -3.60 -35.42
CA GLU A 135 -16.29 -3.18 -36.52
C GLU A 135 -15.98 -4.08 -37.72
N PRO A 136 -16.94 -4.91 -38.14
CA PRO A 136 -17.20 -5.00 -39.56
C PRO A 136 -18.69 -4.95 -39.91
N ALA A 137 -18.95 -4.09 -40.91
CA ALA A 137 -19.99 -4.11 -41.95
C ALA A 137 -21.46 -3.93 -41.55
#